data_AF-A0A8T0WXF6-F1
#
_entry.id   AF-A0A8T0WXF6-F1
#
_cell.length_a   1.000
_cell.length_b   1.000
_cell.length_c   1.000
_cell.angle_alpha   90.00
_cell.angle_beta   90.00
_cell.angle_gamma   90.00
#
_symmetry.space_group_name_H-M   'P 1'
#
loop_
_entity.id
_entity.type
_entity.pdbx_description
1 polymer ?
#
loop_
_entity_poly.entity_id
_entity_poly.type
_entity_poly.pdbx_seq_one_letter_code
_entity_poly.pdbx_strand_id
1 'polypeptide(L)'
;MTCCWIWSTKVVDLNVVKDRRFWIEHAQHLAPGAANRFGKQGVISSVQPDHLLDVADSAAKKIGFDRAQRNSYTFRSLLACGAQLAFGSDWPVRNCNTPVLILTLIKCLVANQG
;
A
#
# COMPACT_ATOMS: atom_id res chain seq x y z
N MET A 1 5.11 0.03 -15.37
CA MET A 1 4.03 -0.41 -14.47
C MET A 1 4.06 0.49 -13.24
N THR A 2 3.29 1.56 -13.27
CA THR A 2 3.10 2.48 -12.14
C THR A 2 1.71 2.13 -11.62
N CYS A 3 1.62 1.22 -10.64
CA CYS A 3 0.34 0.92 -9.98
C CYS A 3 -0.02 2.09 -9.07
N CYS A 4 -0.56 3.14 -9.67
CA CYS A 4 -1.25 4.21 -8.97
C CYS A 4 -2.74 3.87 -9.06
N TRP A 5 -3.24 3.13 -8.07
CA TRP A 5 -4.65 2.77 -8.02
C TRP A 5 -5.47 4.00 -7.69
N ILE A 6 -6.19 4.52 -8.68
CA ILE A 6 -7.24 5.52 -8.47
C ILE A 6 -8.46 4.77 -7.92
N TRP A 7 -8.59 4.76 -6.60
CA TRP A 7 -9.80 4.24 -5.94
C TRP A 7 -10.94 5.26 -6.08
N SER A 8 -12.06 4.84 -6.67
CA SER A 8 -13.24 5.68 -6.93
C SER A 8 -14.39 5.27 -6.02
N THR A 9 -14.94 6.24 -5.29
CA THR A 9 -16.11 6.03 -4.40
C THR A 9 -17.41 5.82 -5.16
N LYS A 10 -17.44 6.14 -6.46
CA LYS A 10 -18.66 6.06 -7.28
C LYS A 10 -19.30 4.67 -7.23
N VAL A 11 -18.51 3.60 -7.06
CA VAL A 11 -19.06 2.24 -6.97
C VAL A 11 -19.92 2.04 -5.72
N VAL A 12 -19.63 2.77 -4.64
CA VAL A 12 -20.44 2.76 -3.41
C VAL A 12 -21.72 3.57 -3.63
N ASP A 13 -21.60 4.73 -4.27
CA ASP A 13 -22.72 5.65 -4.50
C ASP A 13 -23.74 5.09 -5.50
N LEU A 14 -23.28 4.32 -6.50
CA LEU A 14 -24.12 3.80 -7.59
C LEU A 14 -24.80 2.46 -7.30
N ASN A 15 -24.49 1.80 -6.18
CA ASN A 15 -24.97 0.45 -5.89
C ASN A 15 -25.64 0.37 -4.52
N VAL A 16 -26.55 -0.59 -4.37
CA VAL A 16 -27.20 -0.88 -3.08
C VAL A 16 -26.15 -1.15 -1.99
N VAL A 17 -26.41 -0.68 -0.77
CA VAL A 17 -25.49 -0.86 0.36
C VAL A 17 -25.33 -2.35 0.65
N LYS A 18 -24.10 -2.84 0.53
CA LYS A 18 -23.71 -4.23 0.81
C LYS A 18 -22.28 -4.24 1.36
N ASP A 19 -22.00 -5.14 2.29
CA ASP A 19 -20.61 -5.42 2.69
C ASP A 19 -19.86 -6.03 1.49
N ARG A 20 -18.93 -5.24 0.93
CA ARG A 20 -18.14 -5.59 -0.25
C ARG A 20 -16.67 -5.87 0.07
N ARG A 21 -16.21 -5.56 1.28
CA ARG A 21 -14.80 -5.69 1.72
C ARG A 21 -13.79 -5.30 0.63
N PHE A 22 -13.84 -4.04 0.21
CA PHE A 22 -12.98 -3.57 -0.88
C PHE A 22 -11.51 -3.83 -0.56
N TRP A 23 -10.80 -4.41 -1.53
CA TRP A 23 -9.40 -4.77 -1.40
C TRP A 23 -8.60 -4.11 -2.52
N ILE A 24 -7.48 -3.49 -2.17
CA ILE A 24 -6.53 -2.93 -3.13
C ILE A 24 -5.20 -3.66 -2.97
N GLU A 25 -4.79 -4.33 -4.05
CA GLU A 25 -3.51 -5.02 -4.16
C GLU A 25 -2.38 -4.06 -4.54
N HIS A 26 -1.19 -4.28 -4.00
CA HIS A 26 0.00 -3.48 -4.28
C HIS A 26 -0.21 -1.99 -4.00
N ALA A 27 -0.85 -1.65 -2.88
CA ALA A 27 -0.99 -0.27 -2.40
C ALA A 27 0.34 0.30 -1.89
N GLN A 28 1.37 0.29 -2.75
CA GLN A 28 2.75 0.65 -2.45
C GLN A 28 3.01 2.13 -2.67
N HIS A 29 2.31 2.76 -3.60
CA HIS A 29 2.43 4.20 -3.88
C HIS A 29 1.05 4.84 -3.75
N LEU A 30 0.89 5.71 -2.76
CA LEU A 30 -0.38 6.35 -2.45
C LEU A 30 -0.40 7.78 -2.96
N ALA A 31 -1.54 8.27 -3.44
CA ALA A 31 -1.69 9.71 -3.61
C ALA A 31 -1.73 10.40 -2.23
N PRO A 32 -1.29 11.66 -2.10
CA PRO A 32 -1.48 12.43 -0.88
C PRO A 32 -2.94 12.38 -0.40
N GLY A 33 -3.15 12.06 0.88
CA GLY A 33 -4.48 11.93 1.48
C GLY A 33 -5.23 10.62 1.15
N ALA A 34 -4.68 9.72 0.33
CA ALA A 34 -5.31 8.44 0.03
C ALA A 34 -5.43 7.54 1.27
N ALA A 35 -4.44 7.55 2.18
CA ALA A 35 -4.50 6.77 3.42
C ALA A 35 -5.76 7.09 4.26
N ASN A 36 -6.15 8.37 4.34
CA ASN A 36 -7.38 8.80 5.02
C ASN A 36 -8.63 8.22 4.34
N ARG A 37 -8.64 8.19 3.00
CA ARG A 37 -9.76 7.60 2.24
C ARG A 37 -9.87 6.10 2.47
N PHE A 38 -8.76 5.37 2.55
CA PHE A 38 -8.77 3.94 2.85
C PHE A 38 -9.41 3.67 4.22
N GLY A 39 -8.99 4.42 5.24
CA GLY A 39 -9.55 4.29 6.58
C GLY A 39 -11.04 4.62 6.64
N LYS A 40 -11.46 5.75 6.06
CA LYS A 40 -12.88 6.16 6.02
C LYS A 40 -13.80 5.14 5.35
N GLN A 41 -13.28 4.37 4.40
CA GLN A 41 -14.07 3.44 3.59
C GLN A 41 -13.89 1.98 4.02
N GLY A 42 -13.06 1.73 5.05
CA GLY A 42 -12.74 0.36 5.49
C GLY A 42 -12.09 -0.48 4.39
N VAL A 43 -11.36 0.15 3.48
CA VAL A 43 -10.65 -0.56 2.40
C VAL A 43 -9.48 -1.34 3.01
N ILE A 44 -9.37 -2.60 2.63
CA ILE A 44 -8.22 -3.45 2.96
C ILE A 44 -7.11 -3.11 1.97
N SER A 45 -5.92 -2.87 2.50
CA SER A 45 -4.71 -2.60 1.75
C SER A 45 -3.82 -3.84 1.77
N SER A 46 -3.75 -4.58 0.67
CA SER A 46 -2.79 -5.67 0.50
C SER A 46 -1.47 -5.12 -0.02
N VAL A 47 -0.40 -5.32 0.75
CA VAL A 47 0.92 -4.77 0.46
C VAL A 47 2.00 -5.84 0.58
N GLN A 48 3.08 -5.64 -0.19
CA GLN A 48 4.20 -6.57 -0.27
C GLN A 48 5.48 -5.82 0.10
N PRO A 49 5.84 -5.80 1.40
CA PRO A 49 7.00 -5.08 1.92
C PRO A 49 8.29 -5.40 1.18
N ASP A 50 8.47 -6.66 0.76
CA ASP A 50 9.66 -7.12 0.06
C ASP A 50 9.95 -6.37 -1.24
N HIS A 51 8.93 -5.80 -1.90
CA HIS A 51 9.13 -4.98 -3.11
C HIS A 51 10.00 -3.76 -2.85
N LEU A 52 10.10 -3.28 -1.60
CA LEU A 52 10.99 -2.19 -1.24
C LEU A 52 12.46 -2.51 -1.57
N LEU A 53 12.88 -3.77 -1.42
CA LEU A 53 14.28 -4.16 -1.57
C LEU A 53 14.81 -4.00 -3.00
N ASP A 54 13.96 -4.20 -4.01
CA ASP A 54 14.40 -4.19 -5.42
C ASP A 54 13.78 -3.06 -6.24
N VAL A 55 12.63 -2.54 -5.81
CA VAL A 55 11.79 -1.65 -6.63
C VAL A 55 11.86 -0.20 -6.16
N ALA A 56 12.43 0.09 -4.99
CA ALA A 56 12.56 1.45 -4.45
C ALA A 56 13.30 2.40 -5.41
N ASP A 57 14.44 1.98 -5.94
CA ASP A 57 15.22 2.78 -6.90
C ASP A 57 14.47 3.01 -8.22
N SER A 58 13.73 1.99 -8.67
CA SER A 58 12.89 2.09 -9.86
C SER A 58 11.73 3.07 -9.63
N ALA A 59 11.15 3.08 -8.42
CA ALA A 59 10.09 4.00 -8.05
C ALA A 59 10.59 5.45 -8.07
N ALA A 60 11.73 5.75 -7.44
CA ALA A 60 12.32 7.08 -7.46
C ALA A 60 12.55 7.60 -8.89
N LYS A 61 13.02 6.74 -9.81
CA LYS A 61 13.20 7.09 -11.23
C LYS A 61 11.87 7.33 -11.97
N LYS A 62 10.81 6.59 -11.65
CA LYS A 62 9.53 6.64 -12.37
C LYS A 62 8.57 7.73 -11.88
N ILE A 63 8.44 7.89 -10.56
CA ILE A 63 7.49 8.84 -9.95
C ILE A 63 8.17 10.09 -9.39
N GLY A 64 9.51 10.16 -9.46
CA GLY A 64 10.31 11.24 -8.90
C GLY A 64 10.66 10.98 -7.44
N PHE A 65 11.85 11.44 -7.05
CA PHE A 65 12.41 11.19 -5.71
C PHE A 65 11.49 11.69 -4.58
N ASP A 66 10.97 12.91 -4.70
CA ASP A 66 10.09 13.51 -3.68
C ASP A 66 8.82 12.68 -3.43
N ARG A 67 8.15 12.24 -4.51
CA ARG A 67 6.96 11.39 -4.40
C ARG A 67 7.31 10.00 -3.91
N ALA A 68 8.42 9.43 -4.36
CA ALA A 68 8.85 8.13 -3.91
C ALA A 68 9.10 8.13 -2.39
N GLN A 69 9.80 9.14 -1.87
CA GLN A 69 10.14 9.25 -0.46
C GLN A 69 8.90 9.51 0.43
N ARG A 70 8.00 10.41 0.03
CA ARG A 70 6.86 10.82 0.88
C ARG A 70 5.64 9.91 0.79
N ASN A 71 5.46 9.24 -0.34
CA ASN A 71 4.19 8.61 -0.69
C ASN A 71 4.32 7.10 -1.00
N SER A 72 5.52 6.53 -0.87
CA SER A 72 5.72 5.10 -1.10
C SER A 72 5.92 4.34 0.21
N TYR A 73 5.39 3.11 0.27
CA TYR A 73 5.53 2.19 1.39
C TYR A 73 5.10 2.79 2.74
N THR A 74 4.13 3.70 2.72
CA THR A 74 3.62 4.44 3.90
C THR A 74 2.62 3.60 4.73
N PHE A 75 2.99 2.37 5.09
CA PHE A 75 2.09 1.42 5.78
C PHE A 75 1.63 1.93 7.13
N ARG A 76 2.48 2.65 7.86
CA ARG A 76 2.10 3.25 9.14
C ARG A 76 1.02 4.32 9.00
N SER A 77 1.05 5.12 7.93
CA SER A 77 0.00 6.11 7.66
C SER A 77 -1.34 5.43 7.39
N LEU A 78 -1.34 4.31 6.66
CA LEU A 78 -2.55 3.50 6.45
C LEU A 78 -3.12 2.99 7.78
N LEU A 79 -2.29 2.38 8.64
CA LEU A 79 -2.71 1.95 9.99
C LEU A 79 -3.25 3.11 10.82
N ALA A 80 -2.54 4.23 10.85
CA ALA A 80 -2.92 5.40 11.63
C ALA A 80 -4.23 6.03 11.16
N CYS A 81 -4.57 5.90 9.88
CA CYS A 81 -5.84 6.36 9.33
C CYS A 81 -7.00 5.36 9.56
N GLY A 82 -6.74 4.19 10.14
CA GLY A 82 -7.74 3.15 10.37
C GLY A 82 -7.98 2.21 9.18
N ALA A 83 -7.08 2.19 8.19
CA ALA A 83 -7.14 1.21 7.11
C ALA A 83 -6.71 -0.17 7.61
N GLN A 84 -7.33 -1.23 7.09
CA GLN A 84 -6.87 -2.59 7.34
C GLN A 84 -5.68 -2.91 6.43
N LEU A 85 -4.66 -3.56 6.98
CA LEU A 85 -3.48 -3.98 6.23
C LEU A 85 -3.39 -5.50 6.17
N ALA A 86 -3.23 -6.00 4.95
CA ALA A 86 -2.91 -7.39 4.67
C ALA A 86 -1.51 -7.45 4.04
N PHE A 87 -0.75 -8.50 4.35
CA PHE A 87 0.59 -8.69 3.83
C PHE A 87 0.63 -9.92 2.93
N GLY A 88 1.27 -9.77 1.77
CA GLY A 88 1.48 -10.85 0.82
C GLY A 88 2.91 -10.88 0.31
N SER A 89 3.33 -12.01 -0.25
CA SER A 89 4.62 -12.12 -0.91
C SER A 89 4.62 -11.62 -2.34
N ASP A 90 3.49 -11.72 -3.07
CA ASP A 90 3.42 -11.67 -4.54
C ASP A 90 4.12 -12.85 -5.22
N TRP A 91 3.95 -14.07 -4.70
CA TRP A 91 4.45 -15.28 -5.36
C TRP A 91 3.70 -15.54 -6.67
N PRO A 92 4.38 -15.96 -7.77
CA PRO A 92 5.81 -16.31 -7.86
C PRO A 92 6.73 -15.15 -8.28
N VAL A 93 6.21 -13.93 -8.44
CA VAL A 93 7.00 -12.74 -8.82
C VAL A 93 8.10 -12.48 -7.79
N ARG A 94 7.81 -12.76 -6.51
CA ARG A 94 8.75 -12.67 -5.39
C ARG A 94 8.77 -13.97 -4.62
N ASN A 95 9.92 -14.25 -3.99
CA ASN A 95 10.09 -15.41 -3.13
C ASN A 95 9.10 -15.39 -1.96
N CYS A 96 8.51 -16.56 -1.65
CA CYS A 96 7.60 -16.75 -0.52
C CYS A 96 8.32 -16.93 0.82
N ASN A 97 9.53 -16.38 0.96
CA ASN A 97 10.35 -16.58 2.15
C ASN A 97 9.85 -15.70 3.31
N THR A 98 9.03 -16.29 4.18
CA THR A 98 8.32 -15.62 5.27
C THR A 98 9.21 -14.77 6.21
N PRO A 99 10.42 -15.19 6.62
CA PRO A 99 11.28 -14.39 7.50
C PRO A 99 11.70 -13.05 6.88
N VAL A 100 12.02 -13.02 5.58
CA VAL A 100 12.43 -11.78 4.90
C VAL A 100 11.25 -10.82 4.84
N LEU A 101 10.06 -11.31 4.49
CA LEU A 101 8.83 -10.54 4.47
C LEU A 101 8.53 -9.85 5.80
N ILE A 102 8.65 -10.60 6.92
CA ILE A 102 8.41 -10.07 8.27
C ILE A 102 9.46 -9.02 8.64
N LEU A 103 10.74 -9.25 8.36
CA LEU A 103 11.81 -8.30 8.68
C LEU A 103 11.66 -7.01 7.89
N THR A 104 11.35 -7.09 6.59
CA THR A 104 11.12 -5.92 5.74
C THR A 104 9.88 -5.15 6.20
N LEU A 105 8.83 -5.85 6.63
CA LEU A 105 7.64 -5.23 7.21
C LEU A 105 7.94 -4.42 8.47
N ILE A 106 8.66 -5.02 9.43
CA ILE A 106 9.04 -4.33 10.68
C ILE A 106 9.83 -3.07 10.35
N LYS A 107 10.78 -3.15 9.40
CA LYS A 107 11.52 -1.96 8.94
C LYS A 107 10.59 -0.91 8.36
N CYS A 108 9.61 -1.25 7.52
CA CYS A 108 8.67 -0.26 6.95
C CYS A 108 7.77 0.41 8.02
N LEU A 109 7.41 -0.33 9.08
CA LEU A 109 6.59 0.20 10.18
C LEU A 109 7.39 1.08 11.15
N VAL A 110 8.71 0.86 11.25
CA VAL A 110 9.61 1.57 12.17
C VAL A 110 10.35 2.72 11.48
N ALA A 111 10.74 2.60 10.20
CA ALA A 111 11.62 3.55 9.52
C ALA A 111 10.94 4.87 9.08
N ASN A 112 9.61 4.93 9.01
CA ASN A 112 8.85 6.14 8.66
C ASN A 112 8.58 7.04 9.90
N GLN A 113 9.64 7.49 10.60
CA GLN A 113 9.57 8.39 11.76
C GLN A 113 10.02 9.84 11.48
N GLY A 114 10.06 10.27 10.21
CA GLY A 114 10.47 11.63 9.84
C GLY A 114 9.63 12.19 8.71
#